data_AF-A0A2E3WHT2-F1
#
_entry.id   AF-A0A2E3WHT2-F1
#
_cell.length_a   1.000
_cell.length_b   1.000
_cell.length_c   1.000
_cell.angle_alpha   90.00
_cell.angle_beta   90.00
_cell.angle_gamma   90.00
#
_symmetry.space_group_name_H-M   'P 1'
#
loop_
_entity.id
_entity.type
_entity.pdbx_description
1 polymer ?
#
loop_
_entity_poly.entity_id
_entity_poly.type
_entity_poly.pdbx_seq_one_letter_code
_entity_poly.pdbx_strand_id
1 'polypeptide(L)'
;MEDGKIEFSENKWLLFRDYRPYFFVLLITTVTDAISTTYFMSLLGPEQESNFVVRDLAFYYGIYIGPFLGKVYQVFAVWGLSVIAPRLTKWICLVVISLNLMATIINIAVYLEAFREAINN
;
A
#
# COMPACT_ATOMS: atom_id res chain seq x y z
N MET A 1 -8.67 37.00 5.64
CA MET A 1 -8.17 35.70 6.14
C MET A 1 -9.37 35.06 6.82
N GLU A 2 -10.16 34.31 6.06
CA GLU A 2 -11.36 33.65 6.59
C GLU A 2 -10.96 32.34 7.27
N ASP A 3 -11.45 32.16 8.49
CA ASP A 3 -11.25 30.99 9.34
C ASP A 3 -11.55 29.69 8.57
N GLY A 4 -10.48 28.93 8.31
CA GLY A 4 -10.52 27.62 7.68
C GLY A 4 -11.15 26.58 8.59
N LYS A 5 -12.46 26.65 8.79
CA LYS A 5 -13.23 25.52 9.31
C LYS A 5 -13.13 24.39 8.28
N ILE A 6 -12.29 23.40 8.57
CA ILE A 6 -12.27 22.15 7.82
C ILE A 6 -13.64 21.50 8.06
N GLU A 7 -14.57 21.69 7.14
CA GLU A 7 -15.88 21.04 7.19
C GLU A 7 -15.71 19.57 6.83
N PHE A 8 -15.38 18.77 7.84
CA PHE A 8 -15.06 17.36 7.72
C PHE A 8 -16.18 16.52 7.10
N SER A 9 -17.46 16.89 7.27
CA SER A 9 -18.58 16.08 6.73
C SER A 9 -18.81 16.31 5.25
N GLU A 10 -18.72 17.55 4.77
CA GLU A 10 -18.93 17.87 3.34
C GLU A 10 -17.74 17.40 2.49
N ASN A 11 -16.51 17.58 2.99
CA ASN A 11 -15.31 17.14 2.29
C ASN A 11 -15.25 15.62 2.08
N LYS A 12 -15.72 14.82 3.05
CA LYS A 12 -15.73 13.34 2.93
C LYS A 12 -16.60 12.85 1.77
N TRP A 13 -17.77 13.46 1.57
CA TRP A 13 -18.70 13.04 0.53
C TRP A 13 -18.22 13.44 -0.86
N LEU A 14 -17.71 14.67 -1.00
CA LEU A 14 -17.10 15.15 -2.25
C LEU A 14 -15.88 14.30 -2.64
N LEU A 15 -15.02 13.97 -1.67
CA LEU A 15 -13.85 13.10 -1.88
C LEU A 15 -14.23 11.74 -2.46
N PHE A 16 -15.24 11.10 -1.87
CA PHE A 16 -15.67 9.76 -2.29
C PHE A 16 -16.35 9.76 -3.66
N ARG A 17 -17.02 10.86 -4.02
CA ARG A 17 -17.67 10.99 -5.33
C ARG A 17 -16.66 11.28 -6.44
N ASP A 18 -15.77 12.24 -6.23
CA ASP A 18 -14.95 12.79 -7.30
C ASP A 18 -13.63 12.00 -7.48
N TYR A 19 -13.13 11.34 -6.42
CA TYR A 19 -11.88 10.54 -6.47
C TYR A 19 -12.10 9.03 -6.33
N ARG A 20 -13.35 8.56 -6.43
CA ARG A 20 -13.71 7.13 -6.41
C ARG A 20 -12.82 6.23 -7.28
N PRO A 21 -12.52 6.56 -8.55
CA PRO A 21 -11.67 5.68 -9.36
C PRO A 21 -10.24 5.59 -8.82
N TYR A 22 -9.69 6.65 -8.24
CA TYR A 22 -8.35 6.63 -7.64
C TYR A 22 -8.32 5.75 -6.40
N PHE A 23 -9.32 5.85 -5.52
CA PHE A 23 -9.43 4.96 -4.37
C PHE A 23 -9.61 3.49 -4.79
N PHE A 24 -10.37 3.23 -5.85
CA PHE A 24 -10.56 1.88 -6.37
C PHE A 24 -9.24 1.28 -6.90
N VAL A 25 -8.50 2.02 -7.72
CA VAL A 25 -7.18 1.60 -8.21
C VAL A 25 -6.18 1.47 -7.06
N LEU A 26 -6.23 2.37 -6.08
CA LEU A 26 -5.40 2.28 -4.87
C LEU A 26 -5.69 1.01 -4.09
N LEU A 27 -6.96 0.63 -3.90
CA LEU A 27 -7.31 -0.62 -3.22
C LEU A 27 -6.82 -1.84 -4.00
N ILE A 28 -7.01 -1.88 -5.33
CA ILE A 28 -6.52 -2.98 -6.16
C ILE A 28 -5.00 -3.12 -6.01
N THR A 29 -4.25 -2.03 -6.23
CA THR A 29 -2.78 -2.07 -6.14
C THR A 29 -2.29 -2.40 -4.74
N THR A 30 -3.00 -1.94 -3.70
CA THR A 30 -2.70 -2.30 -2.31
C THR A 30 -2.88 -3.79 -2.05
N VAL A 31 -3.96 -4.40 -2.55
CA VAL A 31 -4.21 -5.84 -2.40
C VAL A 31 -3.19 -6.65 -3.18
N THR A 32 -2.91 -6.28 -4.44
CA THR A 32 -1.87 -6.95 -5.24
C THR A 32 -0.52 -6.89 -4.55
N ASP A 33 -0.18 -5.75 -3.95
CA ASP A 33 1.09 -5.60 -3.25
C ASP A 33 1.14 -6.38 -1.94
N ALA A 34 0.04 -6.45 -1.18
CA ALA A 34 -0.05 -7.33 -0.01
C ALA A 34 0.17 -8.80 -0.39
N ILE A 35 -0.46 -9.25 -1.48
CA ILE A 35 -0.33 -10.61 -1.98
C ILE A 35 1.11 -10.87 -2.42
N SER A 36 1.69 -9.99 -3.25
CA SER A 36 3.05 -10.16 -3.75
C SER A 36 4.07 -10.21 -2.60
N THR A 37 3.92 -9.33 -1.61
CA THR A 37 4.77 -9.28 -0.41
C THR A 37 4.64 -10.55 0.43
N THR A 38 3.41 -11.03 0.64
CA THR A 38 3.16 -12.26 1.41
C THR A 38 3.78 -13.48 0.71
N TYR A 39 3.63 -13.57 -0.61
CA TYR A 39 4.24 -14.65 -1.40
C TYR A 39 5.76 -14.58 -1.37
N PHE A 40 6.33 -13.40 -1.56
CA PHE A 40 7.77 -13.15 -1.45
C PHE A 40 8.32 -13.58 -0.09
N MET A 41 7.70 -13.13 1.00
CA MET A 41 8.10 -13.48 2.37
C MET A 41 7.95 -14.97 2.67
N SER A 42 6.98 -15.66 2.07
CA SER A 42 6.80 -17.10 2.26
C SER A 42 7.94 -17.94 1.69
N LEU A 43 8.72 -17.39 0.73
CA LEU A 43 9.80 -18.08 0.04
C LEU A 43 11.18 -17.65 0.55
N LEU A 44 11.37 -16.35 0.73
CA LEU A 44 12.67 -15.76 1.05
C LEU A 44 12.79 -15.30 2.52
N GLY A 45 11.70 -15.39 3.28
CA GLY A 45 11.62 -14.94 4.66
C GLY A 45 11.36 -13.42 4.78
N PRO A 46 10.83 -12.98 5.93
CA PRO A 46 10.56 -11.55 6.20
C PRO A 46 11.82 -10.68 6.26
N GLU A 47 12.99 -11.24 6.54
CA GLU A 47 14.27 -10.53 6.63
C GLU A 47 14.69 -9.83 5.33
N GLN A 48 14.26 -10.35 4.18
CA GLN A 48 14.56 -9.78 2.86
C GLN A 48 13.61 -8.63 2.47
N GLU A 49 12.59 -8.36 3.29
CA GLU A 49 11.67 -7.27 3.03
C GLU A 49 12.36 -5.91 3.23
N SER A 50 12.31 -5.08 2.18
CA SER A 50 12.91 -3.74 2.18
C SER A 50 12.11 -2.74 3.01
N ASN A 51 10.80 -2.94 3.15
CA ASN A 51 9.96 -2.08 3.96
C ASN A 51 10.08 -2.46 5.45
N PHE A 52 10.86 -1.68 6.20
CA PHE A 52 11.09 -1.87 7.64
C PHE A 52 9.80 -2.03 8.45
N VAL A 53 8.76 -1.24 8.16
CA VAL A 53 7.49 -1.31 8.91
C VAL A 53 6.78 -2.63 8.65
N VAL A 54 6.70 -3.05 7.38
CA VAL A 54 6.05 -4.31 7.00
C VAL A 54 6.85 -5.51 7.52
N ARG A 55 8.19 -5.41 7.49
CA ARG A 55 9.10 -6.40 8.05
C ARG A 55 8.90 -6.57 9.56
N ASP A 56 8.90 -5.49 10.32
CA ASP A 56 8.70 -5.54 11.77
C ASP A 56 7.30 -6.11 12.09
N LEU A 57 6.27 -5.66 11.37
CA LEU A 57 4.93 -6.23 11.51
C LEU A 57 4.89 -7.72 11.19
N ALA A 58 5.65 -8.19 10.20
CA ALA A 58 5.75 -9.61 9.87
C ALA A 58 6.48 -10.41 10.96
N PHE A 59 7.50 -9.83 11.62
CA PHE A 59 8.15 -10.47 12.76
C PHE A 59 7.24 -10.58 13.99
N TYR A 60 6.41 -9.57 14.25
CA TYR A 60 5.51 -9.57 15.41
C TYR A 60 4.21 -10.36 15.19
N TYR A 61 3.61 -10.24 14.01
CA TYR A 61 2.28 -10.78 13.72
C TYR A 61 2.27 -11.93 12.71
N GLY A 62 3.42 -12.24 12.11
CA GLY A 62 3.59 -13.29 11.11
C GLY A 62 3.50 -12.78 9.67
N ILE A 63 3.99 -13.60 8.74
CA ILE A 63 4.16 -13.27 7.31
C ILE A 63 2.87 -12.94 6.55
N TYR A 64 1.71 -13.37 7.06
CA TYR A 64 0.41 -13.10 6.46
C TYR A 64 -0.23 -11.83 7.03
N ILE A 65 -0.20 -11.68 8.36
CA ILE A 65 -0.89 -10.59 9.05
C ILE A 65 -0.06 -9.30 8.98
N GLY A 66 1.26 -9.39 8.99
CA GLY A 66 2.15 -8.23 8.95
C GLY A 66 1.95 -7.35 7.69
N PRO A 67 2.11 -7.90 6.48
CA PRO A 67 1.87 -7.17 5.23
C PRO A 67 0.44 -6.64 5.14
N PHE A 68 -0.56 -7.41 5.56
CA PHE A 68 -1.94 -6.97 5.59
C PHE A 68 -2.15 -5.74 6.47
N LEU A 69 -1.64 -5.75 7.70
CA LEU A 69 -1.72 -4.62 8.63
C LEU A 69 -1.00 -3.38 8.08
N GLY A 70 0.19 -3.55 7.50
CA GLY A 70 0.92 -2.45 6.88
C GLY A 70 0.11 -1.76 5.79
N LYS A 71 -0.58 -2.54 4.96
CA LYS A 71 -1.49 -2.02 3.93
C LYS A 71 -2.75 -1.38 4.48
N VAL A 72 -3.33 -1.94 5.54
CA VAL A 72 -4.46 -1.31 6.25
C VAL A 72 -4.05 0.07 6.77
N TYR A 73 -2.91 0.20 7.43
CA TYR A 73 -2.40 1.49 7.90
C TYR A 73 -2.14 2.47 6.75
N GLN A 74 -1.60 2.00 5.63
CA GLN A 74 -1.39 2.82 4.43
C GLN A 74 -2.71 3.39 3.89
N VAL A 75 -3.75 2.57 3.75
CA VAL A 75 -5.07 3.01 3.27
C VAL A 75 -5.69 4.01 4.24
N PHE A 76 -5.60 3.77 5.55
CA PHE A 76 -6.07 4.73 6.56
C PHE A 76 -5.30 6.05 6.53
N ALA A 77 -3.98 6.01 6.33
CA ALA A 77 -3.17 7.21 6.19
C ALA A 77 -3.57 8.03 4.95
N VAL A 78 -3.76 7.38 3.80
CA VAL A 78 -4.23 8.03 2.57
C VAL A 78 -5.61 8.64 2.78
N TRP A 79 -6.53 7.91 3.41
CA TRP A 79 -7.87 8.42 3.71
C TRP A 79 -7.80 9.64 4.65
N GLY A 80 -7.06 9.55 5.76
CA GLY A 80 -6.89 10.66 6.70
C GLY A 80 -6.27 11.91 6.05
N LEU A 81 -5.23 11.74 5.26
CA LEU A 81 -4.61 12.84 4.51
C LEU A 81 -5.55 13.44 3.46
N SER A 82 -6.34 12.61 2.79
CA SER A 82 -7.32 13.07 1.80
C SER A 82 -8.40 13.93 2.46
N VAL A 83 -8.84 13.56 3.66
CA VAL A 83 -9.82 14.32 4.45
C VAL A 83 -9.27 15.68 4.89
N ILE A 84 -7.99 15.74 5.31
CA ILE A 84 -7.34 16.98 5.75
C ILE A 84 -6.99 17.89 4.56
N ALA A 85 -6.54 17.31 3.45
CA ALA A 85 -6.08 18.04 2.26
C ALA A 85 -6.75 17.52 0.97
N PRO A 86 -8.05 17.81 0.75
CA PRO A 86 -8.80 17.25 -0.38
C PRO A 86 -8.20 17.56 -1.75
N ARG A 87 -7.61 18.76 -1.90
CA ARG A 87 -6.94 19.21 -3.14
C ARG A 87 -5.71 18.39 -3.52
N LEU A 88 -5.07 17.73 -2.54
CA LEU A 88 -3.88 16.91 -2.75
C LEU A 88 -4.20 15.42 -2.93
N THR A 89 -5.44 14.99 -2.67
CA THR A 89 -5.89 13.59 -2.75
C THR A 89 -5.44 12.89 -4.03
N LYS A 90 -5.61 13.52 -5.19
CA LYS A 90 -5.19 12.94 -6.47
C LYS A 90 -3.70 12.59 -6.47
N TRP A 91 -2.87 13.52 -6.02
CA TRP A 91 -1.41 13.36 -6.00
C TRP A 91 -0.99 12.31 -4.97
N ILE A 92 -1.59 12.33 -3.79
CA ILE A 92 -1.36 11.33 -2.74
C ILE A 92 -1.69 9.92 -3.25
N CYS A 93 -2.88 9.75 -3.84
CA CYS A 93 -3.29 8.46 -4.41
C CYS A 93 -2.34 8.01 -5.52
N LEU A 94 -1.96 8.89 -6.44
CA LEU A 94 -1.04 8.54 -7.54
C LEU A 94 0.33 8.08 -7.01
N VAL A 95 0.91 8.80 -6.05
CA VAL A 95 2.19 8.42 -5.44
C VAL A 95 2.08 7.04 -4.78
N VAL A 96 1.03 6.81 -4.00
CA VAL A 96 0.84 5.54 -3.30
C VAL A 96 0.59 4.38 -4.27
N ILE A 97 -0.20 4.60 -5.31
CA ILE A 97 -0.42 3.64 -6.40
C ILE A 97 0.92 3.29 -7.06
N SER A 98 1.73 4.29 -7.43
CA SER A 98 3.04 4.05 -8.04
C SER A 98 3.98 3.26 -7.13
N LEU A 99 4.01 3.57 -5.83
CA LEU A 99 4.82 2.83 -4.86
C LEU A 99 4.37 1.37 -4.71
N ASN A 100 3.06 1.11 -4.62
CA ASN A 100 2.52 -0.25 -4.56
C ASN A 100 2.86 -1.05 -5.83
N LEU A 101 2.74 -0.43 -7.01
CA LEU A 101 3.12 -1.09 -8.28
C LEU A 101 4.61 -1.40 -8.33
N MET A 102 5.46 -0.46 -7.90
CA MET A 102 6.91 -0.67 -7.89
C MET A 102 7.31 -1.79 -6.94
N ALA A 103 6.75 -1.82 -5.73
CA ALA A 103 6.99 -2.89 -4.76
C ALA A 103 6.55 -4.25 -5.32
N THR A 104 5.37 -4.31 -5.95
CA THR A 104 4.87 -5.54 -6.59
C THR A 104 5.80 -6.02 -7.70
N ILE A 105 6.29 -5.13 -8.57
CA ILE A 105 7.22 -5.48 -9.64
C ILE A 105 8.52 -6.04 -9.07
N ILE A 106 9.07 -5.40 -8.03
CA ILE A 106 10.29 -5.86 -7.37
C ILE A 106 10.07 -7.24 -6.74
N ASN A 107 8.99 -7.44 -5.98
CA ASN A 107 8.67 -8.72 -5.35
C ASN A 107 8.54 -9.85 -6.38
N ILE A 108 7.89 -9.58 -7.52
CA ILE A 108 7.76 -10.55 -8.61
C ILE A 108 9.10 -10.82 -9.30
N ALA A 109 9.91 -9.80 -9.54
CA ALA A 109 11.22 -9.96 -10.18
C ALA A 109 12.14 -10.85 -9.33
N VAL A 110 12.22 -10.57 -8.02
CA VAL A 110 13.03 -11.36 -7.10
C VAL A 110 12.47 -12.79 -6.97
N TYR A 111 11.14 -12.95 -6.97
CA TYR A 111 10.52 -14.28 -7.02
C TYR A 111 10.93 -15.09 -8.26
N LEU A 112 10.91 -14.47 -9.44
CA LEU A 112 11.27 -15.15 -10.69
C LEU A 112 12.76 -15.54 -10.69
N GLU A 113 13.63 -14.71 -10.12
CA GLU A 113 15.05 -15.03 -9.95
C GLU A 113 15.24 -16.23 -9.01
N ALA A 114 14.62 -16.22 -7.82
CA ALA A 114 14.69 -17.32 -6.87
C ALA A 114 14.14 -18.64 -7.46
N PHE A 115 13.02 -18.57 -8.18
CA PHE A 115 12.44 -19.75 -8.85
C PHE A 115 13.35 -20.29 -9.96
N ARG A 116 13.99 -19.40 -10.72
CA ARG A 116 14.95 -19.79 -11.77
C ARG A 116 16.17 -20.49 -11.18
N GLU A 117 16.69 -20.03 -10.04
CA GLU A 117 17.80 -20.70 -9.35
C GLU A 117 17.42 -22.08 -8.83
N ALA A 118 16.18 -22.24 -8.33
CA ALA A 118 15.68 -23.53 -7.84
C ALA A 118 15.49 -24.59 -8.95
N ILE A 119 15.24 -24.18 -10.20
CA ILE A 119 15.12 -25.12 -11.34
C ILE A 119 16.50 -25.51 -11.90
N ASN A 120 17.49 -24.62 -11.82
CA ASN A 120 18.80 -24.85 -12.43
C ASN A 120 19.81 -25.56 -11.52
N ASN A 121 19.44 -25.81 -10.25
CA ASN A 121 20.19 -26.62 -9.28
C ASN A 121 19.54 -27.99 -9.09
#